data_AF-A4Y2C3-F1
#
_entry.id   AF-A4Y2C3-F1
#
_cell.length_a   1.000
_cell.length_b   1.000
_cell.length_c   1.000
_cell.angle_alpha   90.00
_cell.angle_beta   90.00
_cell.angle_gamma   90.00
#
_symmetry.space_group_name_H-M   'P 1'
#
loop_
_entity.id
_entity.type
_entity.pdbx_description
1 polymer ?
#
loop_
_entity_poly.entity_id
_entity_poly.type
_entity_poly.pdbx_seq_one_letter_code
_entity_poly.pdbx_strand_id
1 'polypeptide(L)'
;MFGYSYLQWLHFAESSAMLPLLLRMFVQKDGCKTNFLEGYAAIEVSKISHYFNDMLAGKTYLVADKLTGADIMMSFVVELLANSGVLDKFEHIQRYAIQLSQHAAWVKANEIEKQLDASL
;
A
#
# COMPACT_ATOMS: atom_id res chain seq x y z
N MET A 1 -14.11 -9.23 18.23
CA MET A 1 -12.81 -9.43 17.55
C MET A 1 -12.59 -8.48 16.36
N PHE A 2 -13.63 -7.92 15.71
CA PHE A 2 -13.50 -7.01 14.56
C PHE A 2 -12.77 -5.67 14.82
N GLY A 3 -12.93 -5.08 16.01
CA GLY A 3 -12.36 -3.76 16.31
C GLY A 3 -10.82 -3.75 16.35
N TYR A 4 -10.20 -4.79 16.89
CA TYR A 4 -8.73 -4.86 17.00
C TYR A 4 -8.05 -5.00 15.65
N SER A 5 -8.54 -5.87 14.77
CA SER A 5 -8.00 -6.02 13.42
C SER A 5 -8.17 -4.73 12.60
N TYR A 6 -9.31 -4.06 12.74
CA TYR A 6 -9.52 -2.77 12.07
C TYR A 6 -8.50 -1.72 12.50
N LEU A 7 -8.34 -1.50 13.83
CA LEU A 7 -7.37 -0.54 14.35
C LEU A 7 -5.93 -0.93 14.03
N GLN A 8 -5.61 -2.23 14.06
CA GLN A 8 -4.28 -2.72 13.69
C GLN A 8 -3.94 -2.34 12.25
N TRP A 9 -4.86 -2.47 11.29
CA TRP A 9 -4.59 -2.08 9.90
C TRP A 9 -4.46 -0.57 9.73
N LEU A 10 -5.25 0.23 10.44
CA LEU A 10 -5.09 1.69 10.43
C LEU A 10 -3.70 2.11 10.91
N HIS A 11 -3.27 1.61 12.07
CA HIS A 11 -1.96 1.95 12.63
C HIS A 11 -0.80 1.34 11.84
N PHE A 12 -0.98 0.15 11.29
CA PHE A 12 0.02 -0.49 10.43
C PHE A 12 0.25 0.33 9.16
N ALA A 13 -0.83 0.82 8.52
CA ALA A 13 -0.73 1.68 7.35
C ALA A 13 0.07 2.95 7.68
N GLU A 14 -0.33 3.67 8.72
CA GLU A 14 0.24 4.97 9.10
C GLU A 14 1.70 4.89 9.56
N SER A 15 2.04 3.88 10.37
CA SER A 15 3.36 3.80 11.02
C SER A 15 4.31 2.83 10.31
N SER A 16 3.95 1.54 10.28
CA SER A 16 4.88 0.49 9.86
C SER A 16 5.08 0.46 8.34
N ALA A 17 4.02 0.60 7.55
CA ALA A 17 4.08 0.47 6.11
C ALA A 17 4.49 1.77 5.40
N MET A 18 3.90 2.91 5.79
CA MET A 18 4.13 4.18 5.10
C MET A 18 5.58 4.67 5.24
N LEU A 19 6.17 4.59 6.44
CA LEU A 19 7.50 5.10 6.72
C LEU A 19 8.60 4.53 5.79
N PRO A 20 8.79 3.20 5.65
CA PRO A 20 9.83 2.66 4.78
C PRO A 20 9.57 2.92 3.30
N LEU A 21 8.30 2.99 2.87
CA LEU A 21 7.93 3.32 1.50
C LEU A 21 8.29 4.77 1.14
N LEU A 22 7.93 5.73 2.00
CA LEU A 22 8.29 7.14 1.84
C LEU A 22 9.79 7.35 1.93
N LEU A 23 10.47 6.70 2.87
CA LEU A 23 11.93 6.77 2.99
C LEU A 23 12.61 6.31 1.69
N ARG A 24 12.19 5.17 1.14
CA ARG A 24 12.71 4.68 -0.15
C ARG A 24 12.44 5.68 -1.28
N MET A 25 11.24 6.24 -1.36
CA MET A 25 10.88 7.25 -2.36
C MET A 25 11.77 8.48 -2.28
N PHE A 26 12.01 9.01 -1.07
CA PHE A 26 12.85 10.18 -0.87
C PHE A 26 14.32 9.90 -1.18
N VAL A 27 14.85 8.75 -0.78
CA VAL A 27 16.22 8.33 -1.12
C VAL A 27 16.39 8.22 -2.64
N GLN A 28 15.42 7.65 -3.35
CA GLN A 28 15.44 7.57 -4.81
C GLN A 28 15.38 8.97 -5.46
N LYS A 29 14.55 9.86 -4.93
CA LYS A 29 14.40 11.24 -5.45
C LYS A 29 15.63 12.11 -5.20
N ASP A 30 16.33 11.91 -4.08
CA ASP A 30 17.57 12.59 -3.75
C ASP A 30 18.72 12.17 -4.68
N GLY A 31 18.77 10.89 -5.07
CA GLY A 31 19.67 10.38 -6.11
C GLY A 31 21.14 10.31 -5.70
N CYS A 32 21.48 10.59 -4.44
CA CYS A 32 22.83 10.44 -3.92
C CYS A 32 23.07 9.04 -3.35
N LYS A 33 24.33 8.59 -3.34
CA LYS A 33 24.70 7.31 -2.71
C LYS A 33 24.57 7.44 -1.20
N THR A 34 23.65 6.67 -0.60
CA THR A 34 23.51 6.61 0.86
C THR A 34 24.38 5.49 1.45
N ASN A 35 24.83 5.65 2.70
CA ASN A 35 25.64 4.64 3.38
C ASN A 35 24.82 3.52 4.05
N PHE A 36 23.54 3.78 4.32
CA PHE A 36 22.71 2.91 5.15
C PHE A 36 21.23 2.95 4.75
N LEU A 37 20.70 4.15 4.49
CA LEU A 37 19.27 4.39 4.33
C LEU A 37 18.63 3.61 3.18
N GLU A 38 19.30 3.51 2.03
CA GLU A 38 18.80 2.75 0.88
C GLU A 38 18.62 1.26 1.22
N GLY A 39 19.65 0.63 1.80
CA GLY A 39 19.62 -0.77 2.20
C GLY A 39 18.60 -1.03 3.32
N TYR A 40 18.55 -0.15 4.32
CA TYR A 40 17.56 -0.22 5.40
C TYR A 40 16.13 -0.12 4.87
N ALA A 41 15.84 0.86 4.01
CA ALA A 41 14.51 1.03 3.43
C ALA A 41 14.12 -0.18 2.57
N ALA A 42 15.02 -0.73 1.77
CA ALA A 42 14.76 -1.93 0.98
C ALA A 42 14.41 -3.16 1.85
N ILE A 43 15.13 -3.36 2.96
CA ILE A 43 14.86 -4.44 3.92
C ILE A 43 13.48 -4.26 4.57
N GLU A 44 13.17 -3.06 5.06
CA GLU A 44 11.90 -2.80 5.74
C GLU A 44 10.71 -2.88 4.78
N VAL A 45 10.83 -2.37 3.55
CA VAL A 45 9.81 -2.55 2.50
C VAL A 45 9.59 -4.04 2.20
N SER A 46 10.66 -4.83 2.14
CA SER A 46 10.53 -6.28 1.94
C SER A 46 9.75 -6.93 3.08
N LYS A 47 10.07 -6.63 4.34
CA LYS A 47 9.39 -7.19 5.52
C LYS A 47 7.90 -6.85 5.54
N ILE A 48 7.54 -5.58 5.38
CA ILE A 48 6.14 -5.15 5.42
C ILE A 48 5.35 -5.73 4.24
N SER A 49 5.97 -5.89 3.08
CA SER A 49 5.31 -6.49 1.91
C SER A 49 5.03 -7.99 2.11
N HIS A 50 5.99 -8.76 2.65
CA HIS A 50 5.76 -10.17 2.98
C HIS A 50 4.65 -10.32 4.02
N TYR A 51 4.74 -9.58 5.14
CA TYR A 51 3.72 -9.62 6.18
C TYR A 51 2.33 -9.29 5.63
N PHE A 52 2.20 -8.22 4.85
CA PHE A 52 0.92 -7.82 4.29
C PHE A 52 0.38 -8.84 3.30
N ASN A 53 1.23 -9.38 2.43
CA ASN A 53 0.86 -10.43 1.48
C ASN A 53 0.34 -11.68 2.19
N ASP A 54 1.04 -12.14 3.23
CA ASP A 54 0.66 -13.33 3.99
C ASP A 54 -0.68 -13.11 4.71
N MET A 55 -0.89 -11.93 5.27
CA MET A 55 -2.13 -11.58 5.96
C MET A 55 -3.35 -11.47 5.03
N LEU A 56 -3.13 -11.28 3.73
CA LEU A 56 -4.16 -11.26 2.69
C LEU A 56 -4.49 -12.66 2.13
N ALA A 57 -3.75 -13.70 2.52
CA ALA A 57 -4.01 -15.06 2.07
C ALA A 57 -5.45 -15.48 2.40
N GLY A 58 -6.21 -15.89 1.38
CA GLY A 58 -7.61 -16.30 1.52
C GLY A 58 -8.62 -15.20 1.85
N LYS A 59 -8.22 -13.92 1.87
CA LYS A 59 -9.11 -12.79 2.23
C LYS A 59 -9.51 -11.94 1.04
N THR A 60 -10.78 -11.58 0.90
CA THR A 60 -11.19 -10.60 -0.11
C THR A 60 -10.91 -9.17 0.34
N TYR A 61 -11.14 -8.89 1.64
CA TYR A 61 -10.87 -7.62 2.30
C TYR A 61 -10.16 -7.87 3.64
N LEU A 62 -9.52 -6.84 4.19
CA LEU A 62 -8.70 -6.98 5.40
C LEU A 62 -9.51 -7.39 6.64
N VAL A 63 -10.75 -6.91 6.73
CA VAL A 63 -11.62 -7.08 7.90
C VAL A 63 -13.05 -7.41 7.47
N ALA A 64 -13.65 -8.41 8.14
CA ALA A 64 -15.08 -8.74 8.03
C ALA A 64 -15.58 -9.07 6.60
N ASP A 65 -14.69 -9.51 5.71
CA ASP A 65 -15.00 -9.89 4.32
C ASP A 65 -15.81 -8.84 3.55
N LYS A 66 -15.63 -7.56 3.88
CA LYS A 66 -16.25 -6.42 3.21
C LYS A 66 -15.30 -5.24 3.17
N LEU A 67 -15.55 -4.31 2.25
CA LEU A 67 -14.81 -3.05 2.18
C LEU A 67 -14.99 -2.24 3.47
N THR A 68 -13.88 -1.81 4.07
CA THR A 68 -13.84 -0.99 5.28
C THR A 68 -12.84 0.16 5.15
N GLY A 69 -12.82 1.07 6.15
CA GLY A 69 -11.79 2.11 6.23
C GLY A 69 -10.35 1.59 6.33
N ALA A 70 -10.14 0.36 6.81
CA ALA A 70 -8.82 -0.28 6.80
C ALA A 70 -8.33 -0.53 5.37
N ASP A 71 -9.24 -0.96 4.48
CA ASP A 71 -8.94 -1.19 3.07
C ASP A 71 -8.65 0.12 2.33
N ILE A 72 -9.42 1.17 2.65
CA ILE A 72 -9.17 2.52 2.10
C ILE A 72 -7.79 3.03 2.53
N MET A 73 -7.43 2.91 3.81
CA MET A 73 -6.10 3.34 4.29
C MET A 73 -4.96 2.51 3.71
N MET A 74 -5.12 1.19 3.60
CA MET A 74 -4.10 0.33 3.00
C MET A 74 -4.01 0.47 1.48
N SER A 75 -5.02 1.06 0.80
CA SER A 75 -4.95 1.30 -0.64
C SER A 75 -3.79 2.22 -1.05
N PHE A 76 -3.45 3.23 -0.23
CA PHE A 76 -2.28 4.09 -0.46
C PHE A 76 -0.97 3.31 -0.34
N VAL A 77 -0.88 2.36 0.59
CA VAL A 77 0.28 1.47 0.73
C VAL A 77 0.41 0.58 -0.52
N VAL A 78 -0.71 0.02 -1.00
CA VAL A 78 -0.76 -0.77 -2.24
C VAL A 78 -0.27 0.04 -3.43
N GLU A 79 -0.71 1.30 -3.56
CA GLU A 79 -0.31 2.19 -4.65
C GLU A 79 1.19 2.49 -4.63
N LEU A 80 1.75 2.83 -3.46
CA LEU A 80 3.19 3.04 -3.32
C LEU A 80 4.01 1.78 -3.59
N LEU A 81 3.49 0.60 -3.24
CA LEU A 81 4.12 -0.67 -3.59
C LEU A 81 4.08 -0.91 -5.10
N ALA A 82 2.95 -0.63 -5.77
CA ALA A 82 2.81 -0.73 -7.21
C ALA A 82 3.80 0.20 -7.93
N ASN A 83 3.85 1.47 -7.52
CA ASN A 83 4.76 2.48 -8.09
C ASN A 83 6.25 2.14 -7.91
N SER A 84 6.57 1.25 -6.96
CA SER A 84 7.93 0.80 -6.72
C SER A 84 8.37 -0.44 -7.51
N GLY A 85 7.48 -1.03 -8.30
CA GLY A 85 7.79 -2.19 -9.14
C GLY A 85 8.01 -3.50 -8.40
N VAL A 86 7.58 -3.62 -7.14
CA VAL A 86 7.74 -4.86 -6.34
C VAL A 86 6.49 -5.73 -6.28
N LEU A 87 5.36 -5.23 -6.81
CA LEU A 87 4.05 -5.86 -6.68
C LEU A 87 4.01 -7.28 -7.26
N ASP A 88 4.72 -7.51 -8.37
CA ASP A 88 4.75 -8.78 -9.12
C ASP A 88 5.21 -9.99 -8.27
N LYS A 89 5.90 -9.74 -7.16
CA LYS A 89 6.37 -10.76 -6.22
C LYS A 89 5.33 -11.17 -5.17
N PHE A 90 4.23 -10.43 -5.05
CA PHE A 90 3.24 -10.57 -3.97
C PHE A 90 1.84 -10.81 -4.54
N GLU A 91 1.53 -12.07 -4.83
CA GLU A 91 0.29 -12.47 -5.51
C GLU A 91 -0.99 -12.04 -4.78
N HIS A 92 -1.01 -12.06 -3.45
CA HIS A 92 -2.20 -11.69 -2.68
C HIS A 92 -2.41 -10.18 -2.68
N ILE A 93 -1.32 -9.41 -2.64
CA ILE A 93 -1.40 -7.94 -2.77
C ILE A 93 -1.86 -7.57 -4.18
N GLN A 94 -1.36 -8.23 -5.23
CA GLN A 94 -1.82 -7.99 -6.61
C GLN A 94 -3.32 -8.25 -6.76
N ARG A 95 -3.80 -9.42 -6.31
CA ARG A 95 -5.23 -9.75 -6.32
C ARG A 95 -6.04 -8.71 -5.54
N TYR A 96 -5.55 -8.29 -4.39
CA TYR A 96 -6.21 -7.29 -3.56
C TYR A 96 -6.24 -5.91 -4.23
N ALA A 97 -5.16 -5.48 -4.89
CA ALA A 97 -5.12 -4.25 -5.67
C ALA A 97 -6.16 -4.26 -6.80
N ILE A 98 -6.26 -5.37 -7.52
CA ILE A 98 -7.29 -5.57 -8.56
C ILE A 98 -8.68 -5.48 -7.93
N GLN A 99 -8.92 -6.16 -6.80
CA GLN A 99 -10.20 -6.11 -6.10
C GLN A 99 -10.61 -4.69 -5.71
N LEU A 100 -9.68 -3.89 -5.17
CA LEU A 100 -9.96 -2.50 -4.81
C LEU A 100 -10.29 -1.64 -6.05
N SER A 101 -9.56 -1.85 -7.15
CA SER A 101 -9.77 -1.11 -8.40
C SER A 101 -11.12 -1.36 -9.08
N GLN A 102 -11.81 -2.46 -8.74
CA GLN A 102 -13.13 -2.79 -9.28
C GLN A 102 -14.26 -1.93 -8.69
N HIS A 103 -14.01 -1.19 -7.59
CA HIS A 103 -15.04 -0.36 -7.00
C HIS A 103 -15.32 0.89 -7.85
N ALA A 104 -16.59 1.14 -8.14
CA ALA A 104 -17.02 2.33 -8.90
C ALA A 104 -16.52 3.66 -8.27
N ALA A 105 -16.47 3.73 -6.93
CA ALA A 105 -15.95 4.89 -6.23
C ALA A 105 -14.43 5.10 -6.43
N TRP A 106 -13.67 4.01 -6.54
CA TRP A 106 -12.23 4.07 -6.85
C TRP A 106 -12.00 4.58 -8.27
N VAL A 107 -12.74 4.02 -9.25
CA VAL A 107 -12.67 4.49 -10.64
C VAL A 107 -13.05 5.97 -10.73
N LYS A 108 -14.11 6.38 -10.03
CA LYS A 108 -14.54 7.77 -10.01
C LYS A 108 -13.51 8.70 -9.38
N ALA A 109 -12.84 8.28 -8.31
CA ALA A 109 -11.79 9.07 -7.68
C ALA A 109 -10.63 9.34 -8.65
N ASN A 110 -10.15 8.31 -9.35
CA ASN A 110 -9.06 8.45 -10.31
C ASN A 110 -9.44 9.28 -11.54
N GLU A 111 -10.70 9.19 -11.99
CA GLU A 111 -11.20 10.08 -13.05
C GLU A 111 -11.15 11.55 -12.62
N ILE A 112 -11.53 11.85 -11.37
CA ILE A 112 -11.49 13.21 -10.82
C ILE A 112 -10.05 13.69 -10.70
N GLU A 113 -9.16 12.87 -10.15
CA GLU A 113 -7.73 13.20 -10.02
C GLU A 113 -7.11 13.53 -11.37
N LYS A 114 -7.33 12.68 -12.38
CA LYS A 114 -6.84 12.91 -13.75
C LYS A 114 -7.39 14.20 -14.37
N GLN A 115 -8.64 14.56 -14.10
CA GLN A 115 -9.22 15.82 -14.58
C GLN A 115 -8.57 17.04 -13.93
N LEU A 116 -8.26 16.96 -12.64
CA LEU A 116 -7.59 18.03 -11.90
C LEU A 116 -6.14 18.19 -12.35
N ASP A 117 -5.40 17.09 -12.52
CA ASP A 117 -4.01 17.13 -13.00
C ASP A 117 -3.89 17.73 -14.40
N ALA A 118 -4.85 17.48 -15.28
CA ALA A 118 -4.88 18.06 -16.63
C ALA A 118 -5.23 19.56 -16.64
N SER A 119 -5.70 20.11 -15.52
CA SER A 119 -6.11 21.51 -15.38
C SER A 119 -5.04 22.41 -14.74
N LEU A 120 -3.92 21.83 -14.29
CA LEU A 120 -2.74 22.50 -13.74
C LEU A 120 -1.65 22.66 -14.81
#